data_AF-A0A5D0MJ65-F1
#
_entry.id   AF-A0A5D0MJ65-F1
#
_cell.length_a   1.000
_cell.length_b   1.000
_cell.length_c   1.000
_cell.angle_alpha   90.00
_cell.angle_beta   90.00
_cell.angle_gamma   90.00
#
_symmetry.space_group_name_H-M   'P 1'
#
loop_
_entity.id
_entity.type
_entity.pdbx_description
1 polymer ?
#
loop_
_entity_poly.entity_id
_entity_poly.type
_entity_poly.pdbx_seq_one_letter_code
_entity_poly.pdbx_strand_id
1 'polypeptide(L)'
;MKTQFKYFIIFLLAFLVFSPNTFALIHNPKPNPNPFKQGESVEFKTDYSSYQKVELYIYNLKGDLIHKQKKTSNFTETMTWDGKNMNGYYVAKGVYFYVLKITHLDGSEEKTDSIKGSIVFIK
;
A
#
# COMPACT_ATOMS: atom_id res chain seq x y z
N MET A 1 -35.92 -26.88 29.64
CA MET A 1 -35.09 -27.13 28.43
C MET A 1 -35.11 -25.98 27.41
N LYS A 2 -36.24 -25.25 27.20
CA LYS A 2 -36.32 -24.14 26.22
C LYS A 2 -35.52 -22.87 26.60
N THR A 3 -35.30 -22.61 27.89
CA THR A 3 -34.69 -21.35 28.36
C THR A 3 -33.17 -21.30 28.15
N GLN A 4 -32.47 -22.43 28.31
CA GLN A 4 -31.00 -22.51 28.14
C GLN A 4 -30.57 -22.35 26.67
N PHE A 5 -31.40 -22.81 25.73
CA PHE A 5 -31.16 -22.64 24.30
C PHE A 5 -31.28 -21.18 23.85
N LYS A 6 -32.13 -20.39 24.53
CA LYS A 6 -32.32 -18.96 24.24
C LYS A 6 -31.08 -18.14 24.61
N TYR A 7 -30.44 -18.45 25.73
CA TYR A 7 -29.17 -17.81 26.13
C TYR A 7 -27.99 -18.25 25.27
N PHE A 8 -27.95 -19.52 24.85
CA PHE A 8 -26.91 -20.02 23.93
C PHE A 8 -26.98 -19.33 22.55
N ILE A 9 -28.18 -19.09 22.01
CA ILE A 9 -28.37 -18.35 20.76
C ILE A 9 -27.98 -16.87 20.90
N ILE A 10 -28.34 -16.23 22.02
CA ILE A 10 -27.96 -14.83 22.28
C ILE A 10 -26.43 -14.69 22.42
N PHE A 11 -25.77 -15.67 23.03
CA PHE A 11 -24.30 -15.69 23.16
C PHE A 11 -23.60 -15.94 21.81
N LEU A 12 -24.14 -16.81 20.96
CA LEU A 12 -23.62 -17.08 19.61
C LEU A 12 -23.80 -15.88 18.65
N LEU A 13 -24.93 -15.16 18.76
CA LEU A 13 -25.17 -13.92 18.02
C LEU A 13 -24.25 -12.80 18.48
N ALA A 14 -24.01 -12.65 19.78
CA ALA A 14 -23.07 -11.65 20.33
C ALA A 14 -21.62 -11.89 19.85
N PHE A 15 -21.19 -13.15 19.72
CA PHE A 15 -19.86 -13.50 19.21
C PHE A 15 -19.69 -13.18 17.72
N LEU A 16 -20.75 -13.24 16.91
CA LEU A 16 -20.71 -12.86 15.50
C LEU A 16 -20.65 -11.35 15.29
N VAL A 17 -21.19 -10.54 16.21
CA VAL A 17 -21.04 -9.06 16.17
C VAL A 17 -19.70 -8.57 16.73
N PHE A 18 -18.99 -9.43 17.46
CA PHE A 18 -17.61 -9.23 17.94
C PHE A 18 -16.56 -9.85 17.02
N SER A 19 -16.85 -10.02 15.73
CA SER A 19 -15.79 -9.93 14.73
C SER A 19 -15.47 -8.45 14.63
N PRO A 20 -14.30 -7.97 15.11
CA PRO A 20 -13.84 -6.66 14.71
C PRO A 20 -13.42 -6.81 13.25
N ASN A 21 -14.39 -6.82 12.34
CA ASN A 21 -14.16 -6.26 11.01
C ASN A 21 -14.01 -4.77 11.26
N THR A 22 -12.85 -4.40 11.82
CA THR A 22 -12.34 -3.06 11.79
C THR A 22 -12.49 -2.64 10.35
N PHE A 23 -13.28 -1.58 10.14
CA PHE A 23 -13.24 -0.84 8.91
C PHE A 23 -11.77 -0.63 8.61
N ALA A 24 -11.22 -1.40 7.67
CA ALA A 24 -9.94 -1.08 7.09
C ALA A 24 -10.22 0.23 6.37
N LEU A 25 -10.02 1.34 7.07
CA LEU A 25 -9.71 2.61 6.46
C LEU A 25 -8.45 2.32 5.67
N ILE A 26 -8.62 1.85 4.43
CA ILE A 26 -7.54 1.77 3.47
C ILE A 26 -7.23 3.22 3.15
N HIS A 27 -6.44 3.83 4.04
CA HIS A 27 -5.73 5.05 3.77
C HIS A 27 -4.67 4.66 2.72
N ASN A 28 -5.13 4.61 1.47
CA ASN A 28 -4.27 4.31 0.34
C ASN A 28 -3.22 5.42 0.29
N PRO A 29 -1.92 5.13 0.43
CA PRO A 29 -0.87 6.12 0.23
C PRO A 29 -1.07 6.77 -1.14
N LYS A 30 -1.43 8.05 -1.14
CA LYS A 30 -1.63 8.81 -2.37
C LYS A 30 -0.28 9.39 -2.78
N PRO A 31 0.25 9.02 -3.97
CA PRO A 31 1.46 9.64 -4.48
C PRO A 31 1.33 11.15 -4.49
N ASN A 32 2.32 11.86 -3.94
CA ASN A 32 2.33 13.31 -3.85
C ASN A 32 3.73 13.89 -4.11
N PRO A 33 3.88 14.90 -5.00
CA PRO A 33 2.86 15.44 -5.90
C PRO A 33 2.46 14.42 -6.98
N ASN A 34 1.21 14.50 -7.43
CA ASN A 34 0.70 13.77 -8.58
C ASN A 34 -0.43 14.60 -9.23
N PRO A 35 -0.20 15.24 -10.40
CA PRO A 35 0.97 15.10 -11.28
C PRO A 35 2.28 15.68 -10.74
N PHE A 36 3.43 15.23 -11.26
CA PHE A 36 4.77 15.75 -10.92
C PHE A 36 5.60 16.08 -12.19
N LYS A 37 6.65 16.89 -12.05
CA LYS A 37 7.52 17.39 -13.15
C LYS A 37 8.94 16.86 -13.11
N GLN A 38 9.66 17.02 -14.23
CA GLN A 38 11.07 16.64 -14.27
C GLN A 38 11.88 17.45 -13.25
N GLY A 39 12.69 16.77 -12.44
CA GLY A 39 13.43 17.37 -11.33
C GLY A 39 12.67 17.36 -9.99
N GLU A 40 11.40 16.97 -9.98
CA GLU A 40 10.64 16.64 -8.77
C GLU A 40 10.69 15.13 -8.50
N SER A 41 10.28 14.72 -7.30
CA SER A 41 10.04 13.31 -6.98
C SER A 41 8.64 13.15 -6.41
N VAL A 42 7.96 12.09 -6.81
CA VAL A 42 6.72 11.67 -6.19
C VAL A 42 7.03 10.85 -4.95
N GLU A 43 6.41 11.21 -3.83
CA GLU A 43 6.53 10.52 -2.55
C GLU A 43 5.37 9.57 -2.31
N PHE A 44 5.67 8.40 -1.77
CA PHE A 44 4.69 7.43 -1.27
C PHE A 44 4.86 7.32 0.25
N LYS A 45 3.97 7.98 0.99
CA LYS A 45 3.92 7.95 2.45
C LYS A 45 2.84 6.99 2.89
N THR A 46 3.19 6.09 3.80
CA THR A 46 2.27 5.09 4.32
C THR A 46 1.99 5.31 5.80
N ASP A 47 0.79 4.95 6.24
CA ASP A 47 0.34 5.14 7.62
C ASP A 47 0.69 3.96 8.56
N TYR A 48 1.42 2.95 8.06
CA TYR A 48 1.95 1.90 8.93
C TYR A 48 3.04 2.49 9.83
N SER A 49 2.86 2.33 11.13
CA SER A 49 3.82 2.76 12.16
C SER A 49 5.11 1.95 12.16
N SER A 50 5.05 0.71 11.68
CA SER A 50 6.20 -0.14 11.42
C SER A 50 5.93 -1.07 10.25
N TYR A 51 6.98 -1.45 9.56
CA TYR A 51 6.96 -2.50 8.55
C TYR A 51 8.26 -3.29 8.66
N GLN A 52 8.37 -4.42 7.97
CA GLN A 52 9.61 -5.17 7.80
C GLN A 52 10.24 -4.84 6.44
N LYS A 53 9.41 -4.63 5.44
CA LYS A 53 9.83 -4.42 4.06
C LYS A 53 8.80 -3.60 3.28
N VAL A 54 9.28 -2.69 2.43
CA VAL A 54 8.47 -1.95 1.46
C VAL A 54 9.09 -2.09 0.07
N GLU A 55 8.26 -2.38 -0.92
CA GLU A 55 8.65 -2.55 -2.32
C GLU A 55 7.79 -1.67 -3.22
N LEU A 56 8.43 -0.83 -4.04
CA LEU A 56 7.78 0.01 -5.03
C LEU A 56 8.10 -0.53 -6.42
N TYR A 57 7.08 -0.71 -7.24
CA TYR A 57 7.20 -1.06 -8.65
C TYR A 57 6.45 -0.03 -9.49
N ILE A 58 7.06 0.46 -10.56
CA ILE A 58 6.45 1.40 -11.50
C ILE A 58 6.39 0.74 -12.88
N TYR A 59 5.23 0.80 -13.53
CA TYR A 59 4.96 0.21 -14.83
C TYR A 59 4.47 1.26 -15.82
N ASN A 60 4.80 1.09 -17.10
CA ASN A 60 4.21 1.88 -18.18
C ASN A 60 2.82 1.33 -18.58
N LEU A 61 2.17 1.98 -19.56
CA LEU A 61 0.85 1.56 -20.08
C LEU A 61 0.85 0.17 -20.74
N LYS A 62 1.99 -0.32 -21.22
CA LYS A 62 2.14 -1.67 -21.80
C LYS A 62 2.28 -2.75 -20.72
N GLY A 63 2.47 -2.36 -19.47
CA GLY A 63 2.75 -3.26 -18.36
C GLY A 63 4.25 -3.58 -18.17
N ASP A 64 5.15 -2.91 -18.89
CA ASP A 64 6.58 -3.10 -18.71
C ASP A 64 7.03 -2.51 -17.37
N LEU A 65 7.90 -3.22 -16.65
CA LEU A 65 8.49 -2.72 -15.41
C LEU A 65 9.56 -1.67 -15.72
N ILE A 66 9.30 -0.44 -15.29
CA ILE A 66 10.13 0.73 -15.56
C ILE A 66 11.10 1.02 -14.42
N HIS A 67 10.62 0.89 -13.19
CA HIS A 67 11.39 1.19 -11.99
C HIS A 67 11.02 0.21 -10.88
N LYS A 68 11.99 -0.15 -10.04
CA LYS A 68 11.77 -0.94 -8.83
C LYS A 68 12.68 -0.43 -7.71
N GLN A 69 12.13 -0.33 -6.50
CA GLN A 69 12.87 0.02 -5.30
C GLN A 69 12.41 -0.89 -4.16
N LYS A 70 13.34 -1.29 -3.30
CA LYS A 70 13.06 -2.08 -2.10
C LYS A 70 13.78 -1.46 -0.91
N LYS A 71 13.09 -1.38 0.23
CA LYS A 71 13.64 -0.98 1.51
C LYS A 71 13.25 -1.99 2.57
N THR A 72 14.16 -2.26 3.51
CA THR A 72 13.93 -3.09 4.69
C THR A 72 14.30 -2.25 5.90
N SER A 73 13.32 -1.93 6.74
CA SER A 73 13.49 -1.06 7.90
C SER A 73 12.36 -1.36 8.87
N ASN A 74 12.62 -1.25 10.17
CA ASN A 74 11.59 -1.39 11.22
C ASN A 74 10.78 -0.10 11.42
N PHE A 75 11.09 0.95 10.68
CA PHE A 75 10.48 2.28 10.80
C PHE A 75 9.90 2.72 9.46
N THR A 76 8.92 3.62 9.53
CA THR A 76 8.27 4.20 8.35
C THR A 76 9.27 5.04 7.54
N GLU A 77 9.60 4.59 6.34
CA GLU A 77 10.33 5.38 5.35
C GLU A 77 9.46 5.67 4.14
N THR A 78 9.60 6.90 3.66
CA THR A 78 9.03 7.33 2.38
C THR A 78 9.74 6.62 1.24
N MET A 79 8.97 6.05 0.32
CA MET A 79 9.47 5.65 -1.00
C MET A 79 9.35 6.85 -1.94
N THR A 80 10.29 7.01 -2.86
CA THR A 80 10.28 8.12 -3.83
C THR A 80 10.55 7.60 -5.23
N TRP A 81 10.03 8.31 -6.23
CA TRP A 81 10.39 8.09 -7.63
C TRP A 81 10.53 9.43 -8.34
N ASP A 82 11.61 9.62 -9.10
CA ASP A 82 11.97 10.88 -9.75
C ASP A 82 11.69 10.89 -11.26
N GLY A 83 10.92 9.92 -11.76
CA GLY A 83 10.62 9.80 -13.18
C GLY A 83 11.75 9.16 -14.00
N LYS A 84 12.68 8.43 -13.37
CA LYS A 84 13.72 7.67 -14.08
C LYS A 84 13.46 6.17 -14.11
N ASN A 85 13.89 5.53 -15.20
CA ASN A 85 13.92 4.07 -15.29
C ASN A 85 15.09 3.47 -14.48
N MET A 86 15.20 2.14 -14.45
CA MET A 86 16.29 1.44 -13.76
C MET A 86 17.70 1.76 -14.29
N ASN A 87 17.83 2.32 -15.49
CA ASN A 87 19.10 2.74 -16.07
C ASN A 87 19.45 4.20 -15.71
N GLY A 88 18.63 4.89 -14.92
CA GLY A 88 18.84 6.28 -14.52
C GLY A 88 18.45 7.31 -15.58
N TYR A 89 17.78 6.92 -16.66
CA TYR A 89 17.29 7.85 -17.68
C TYR A 89 15.86 8.26 -17.39
N TYR A 90 15.54 9.54 -17.61
CA TYR A 90 14.16 10.02 -17.55
C TYR A 90 13.29 9.27 -18.54
N VAL A 91 12.11 8.87 -18.09
CA VAL A 91 11.11 8.21 -18.92
C VAL A 91 10.27 9.24 -19.67
N ALA A 92 9.53 8.79 -20.67
CA ALA A 92 8.61 9.67 -21.39
C ALA A 92 7.54 10.24 -20.44
N LYS A 93 7.09 11.46 -20.71
CA LYS A 93 5.93 12.05 -20.03
C LYS A 93 4.69 11.19 -20.29
N GLY A 94 3.81 11.08 -19.31
CA GLY A 94 2.59 10.30 -19.44
C GLY A 94 2.15 9.65 -18.13
N VAL A 95 1.21 8.71 -18.27
CA VAL A 95 0.64 7.97 -17.15
C VAL A 95 1.45 6.71 -16.91
N TYR A 96 1.77 6.48 -15.65
CA TYR A 96 2.43 5.27 -15.14
C TYR A 96 1.55 4.65 -14.05
N PHE A 97 1.70 3.35 -13.84
CA PHE A 97 1.06 2.64 -12.73
C PHE A 97 2.08 2.29 -11.68
N TYR A 98 1.69 2.33 -10.42
CA TYR A 98 2.52 1.86 -9.32
C TYR A 98 1.87 0.70 -8.58
N VAL A 99 2.72 -0.16 -8.02
CA VAL A 99 2.38 -1.15 -7.02
C VAL A 99 3.31 -0.93 -5.84
N LEU A 100 2.76 -0.59 -4.69
CA LEU A 100 3.46 -0.47 -3.42
C LEU A 100 3.09 -1.66 -2.54
N LYS A 101 4.04 -2.53 -2.25
CA LYS A 101 3.86 -3.67 -1.35
C LYS A 101 4.46 -3.34 0.00
N ILE A 102 3.70 -3.54 1.07
CA ILE A 102 4.11 -3.23 2.43
C ILE A 102 3.94 -4.48 3.26
N THR A 103 5.06 -5.03 3.68
CA THR A 103 5.14 -6.20 4.53
C THR A 103 5.31 -5.73 5.97
N HIS A 104 4.35 -6.02 6.83
CA HIS A 104 4.31 -5.63 8.25
C HIS A 104 3.98 -6.85 9.12
N LEU A 105 4.15 -6.70 10.43
CA LEU A 105 3.75 -7.72 11.39
C LEU A 105 2.31 -7.46 11.85
N ASP A 106 1.49 -8.49 11.83
CA ASP A 106 0.17 -8.54 12.46
C ASP A 106 0.23 -9.60 13.56
N GLY A 107 0.53 -9.17 14.79
CA GLY A 107 0.95 -10.07 15.86
C GLY A 107 2.31 -10.71 15.55
N SER A 108 2.37 -12.05 15.49
CA SER A 108 3.57 -12.82 15.12
C SER A 108 3.62 -13.20 13.65
N GLU A 109 2.58 -12.88 12.87
CA GLU A 109 2.48 -13.25 11.47
C GLU A 109 2.94 -12.10 10.57
N GLU A 110 3.64 -12.44 9.49
CA GLU A 110 4.01 -11.50 8.46
C GLU A 110 2.86 -11.36 7.44
N LYS A 111 2.35 -10.15 7.30
CA LYS A 111 1.31 -9.82 6.32
C LYS A 111 1.85 -8.84 5.29
N THR A 112 1.45 -9.02 4.03
CA THR A 112 1.78 -8.09 2.95
C THR A 112 0.53 -7.48 2.35
N ASP A 113 0.40 -6.17 2.51
CA ASP A 113 -0.62 -5.38 1.83
C ASP A 113 -0.06 -4.83 0.52
N SER A 114 -0.94 -4.67 -0.48
CA SER A 114 -0.56 -4.18 -1.81
C SER A 114 -1.46 -3.01 -2.21
N ILE A 115 -0.89 -1.83 -2.32
CA ILE A 115 -1.55 -0.63 -2.82
C ILE A 115 -1.19 -0.42 -4.28
N LYS A 116 -2.18 -0.07 -5.10
CA LYS A 116 -2.02 0.16 -6.54
C LYS A 116 -2.65 1.47 -6.93
N GLY A 117 -2.11 2.12 -7.95
CA GLY A 117 -2.68 3.34 -8.51
C GLY A 117 -1.91 3.84 -9.72
N SER A 118 -2.17 5.07 -10.11
CA SER A 118 -1.52 5.73 -11.25
C SER A 118 -0.84 7.03 -10.84
N ILE A 119 0.23 7.38 -11.56
CA ILE A 119 0.98 8.62 -11.42
C ILE A 119 1.06 9.28 -12.79
N VAL A 120 0.94 10.60 -12.84
CA VAL A 120 1.05 11.39 -14.05
C VAL A 120 2.36 12.17 -14.01
N PHE A 121 3.27 11.83 -14.93
CA PHE A 121 4.52 12.57 -15.14
C PHE A 121 4.33 13.61 -16.23
N ILE A 122 4.41 14.88 -15.87
CA ILE A 122 4.19 16.03 -16.76
C ILE A 122 5.46 16.85 -16.94
N LYS A 123 5.41 17.76 -17.93
CA LYS A 123 6.30 18.90 -18.19
C LYS A 123 7.73 18.82 -17.66
#